data_AF-A0A7Z9SCH4-F1
#
_entry.id   AF-A0A7Z9SCH4-F1
#
_cell.length_a   1.000
_cell.length_b   1.000
_cell.length_c   1.000
_cell.angle_alpha   90.00
_cell.angle_beta   90.00
_cell.angle_gamma   90.00
#
_symmetry.space_group_name_H-M   'P 1'
#
loop_
_entity.id
_entity.type
_entity.pdbx_description
1 polymer ?
#
loop_
_entity_poly.entity_id
_entity_poly.type
_entity_poly.pdbx_seq_one_letter_code
_entity_poly.pdbx_strand_id
1 'polypeptide(L)'
;LRYYEKMRLIYPPMRSKIGYRLYSKEDAARIRFIRNAQKLGFTLNEILELLKLRVNKNESCESVLKKTKKKLNEVEQKIRGLKSMKKVLKKMIHRCEESTLTSDCPILGSFESGREL
;
A
#
# COMPACT_ATOMS: atom_id res chain seq x y z
N LEU A 1 -6.31 14.80 -5.54
CA LEU A 1 -5.71 16.08 -6.00
C LEU A 1 -5.50 17.05 -4.85
N ARG A 2 -6.56 17.62 -4.24
CA ARG A 2 -6.42 18.55 -3.09
C ARG A 2 -5.56 18.00 -1.94
N TYR A 3 -5.70 16.71 -1.64
CA TYR A 3 -4.87 16.06 -0.64
C TYR A 3 -3.38 15.99 -1.03
N TYR A 4 -3.08 15.81 -2.32
CA TYR A 4 -1.70 15.84 -2.83
C TYR A 4 -1.13 17.27 -2.80
N GLU A 5 -1.96 18.30 -3.05
CA GLU A 5 -1.56 19.70 -2.84
C GLU A 5 -1.19 19.95 -1.37
N LYS A 6 -2.07 19.54 -0.44
CA LYS A 6 -1.84 19.69 1.02
C LYS A 6 -0.55 19.01 1.48
N MET A 7 -0.27 17.83 0.94
CA MET A 7 0.94 17.06 1.22
C MET A 7 2.17 17.51 0.41
N ARG A 8 2.07 18.62 -0.34
CA ARG A 8 3.14 19.17 -1.21
C ARG A 8 3.68 18.16 -2.23
N LEU A 9 2.85 17.19 -2.61
CA LEU A 9 3.16 16.19 -3.62
C LEU A 9 2.96 16.71 -5.03
N ILE A 10 2.14 17.75 -5.22
CA ILE A 10 2.00 18.50 -6.47
C ILE A 10 2.07 19.99 -6.14
N TYR A 11 2.58 20.80 -7.07
CA TYR A 11 2.64 22.25 -6.87
C TYR A 11 1.23 22.85 -6.90
N PRO A 12 1.01 23.98 -6.21
CA PRO A 12 -0.26 24.69 -6.31
C PRO A 12 -0.50 25.07 -7.77
N PRO A 13 -1.62 24.64 -8.38
CA PRO A 13 -1.92 24.98 -9.76
C PRO A 13 -2.14 26.48 -9.90
N MET A 14 -1.78 27.03 -11.06
CA MET A 14 -2.21 28.38 -11.43
C MET A 14 -3.73 28.45 -11.36
N ARG A 15 -4.26 29.61 -10.96
CA ARG A 15 -5.71 29.83 -10.97
C ARG A 15 -6.10 30.55 -12.25
N SER A 16 -7.18 30.12 -12.89
CA SER A 16 -7.82 30.88 -13.96
C SER A 16 -8.39 32.19 -13.41
N LYS A 17 -8.71 33.14 -14.30
CA LYS A 17 -9.37 34.40 -13.93
C LYS A 17 -10.68 34.22 -13.15
N ILE A 18 -11.31 33.04 -13.26
CA ILE A 18 -12.59 32.68 -12.64
C ILE A 18 -12.37 31.73 -11.44
N GLY A 19 -11.11 31.50 -11.02
CA GLY A 19 -10.76 30.77 -9.80
C GLY A 19 -10.59 29.24 -9.96
N TYR A 20 -10.67 28.69 -11.17
CA TYR A 20 -10.43 27.27 -11.42
C TYR A 20 -8.94 26.91 -11.34
N ARG A 21 -8.63 25.70 -10.88
CA ARG A 21 -7.26 25.16 -10.83
C ARG A 21 -6.84 24.70 -12.23
N LEU A 22 -5.73 25.23 -12.73
CA LEU A 22 -5.12 24.86 -14.00
C LEU A 22 -3.88 24.00 -13.73
N TYR A 23 -3.94 22.74 -14.15
CA TYR A 23 -2.83 21.79 -14.03
C TYR A 23 -2.11 21.67 -15.37
N SER A 24 -0.78 21.64 -15.33
CA SER A 24 0.04 21.47 -16.53
C SER A 24 0.18 20.00 -16.95
N LYS A 25 0.83 19.75 -18.08
CA LYS A 25 1.16 18.37 -18.50
C LYS A 25 2.13 17.70 -17.53
N GLU A 26 3.03 18.48 -16.91
CA GLU A 26 3.97 18.05 -15.88
C GLU A 26 3.24 17.61 -14.61
N ASP A 27 2.21 18.35 -14.18
CA ASP A 27 1.34 17.96 -13.07
C ASP A 27 0.65 16.63 -13.35
N ALA A 28 0.10 16.46 -14.56
CA ALA A 28 -0.52 15.22 -14.97
C ALA A 28 0.48 14.04 -14.94
N ALA A 29 1.71 14.23 -15.42
CA ALA A 29 2.76 13.24 -15.36
C ALA A 29 3.14 12.88 -13.92
N ARG A 30 3.24 13.88 -13.03
CA ARG A 30 3.53 13.70 -11.61
C ARG A 30 2.41 12.95 -10.89
N ILE A 31 1.15 13.23 -11.22
CA ILE A 31 -0.01 12.51 -10.68
C ILE A 31 0.01 11.04 -11.13
N ARG A 32 0.33 10.76 -12.40
CA ARG A 32 0.48 9.38 -12.89
C ARG A 32 1.56 8.64 -12.13
N PHE A 33 2.70 9.29 -11.89
CA PHE A 33 3.79 8.73 -11.06
C PHE A 33 3.30 8.36 -9.65
N ILE A 34 2.65 9.30 -8.95
CA ILE A 34 2.11 9.09 -7.60
C ILE A 34 1.15 7.89 -7.59
N ARG A 35 0.20 7.84 -8.54
CA ARG A 35 -0.80 6.75 -8.61
C ARG A 35 -0.15 5.39 -8.84
N ASN A 36 0.86 5.32 -9.72
CA ASN A 36 1.56 4.06 -9.99
C ASN A 36 2.35 3.58 -8.77
N ALA A 37 3.03 4.49 -8.07
CA ALA A 37 3.76 4.14 -6.85
C ALA A 37 2.81 3.69 -5.73
N GLN A 38 1.63 4.31 -5.56
CA GLN A 38 0.63 3.85 -4.60
C GLN A 38 0.12 2.44 -4.89
N LYS A 39 -0.07 2.08 -6.18
CA LYS A 39 -0.47 0.72 -6.57
C LYS A 39 0.57 -0.33 -6.17
N LEU A 40 1.84 0.06 -6.08
CA LEU A 40 2.94 -0.80 -5.64
C LEU A 40 3.13 -0.81 -4.11
N GLY A 41 2.24 -0.15 -3.36
CA GLY A 41 2.28 -0.14 -1.89
C GLY A 41 3.22 0.91 -1.30
N PHE A 42 3.69 1.88 -2.09
CA PHE A 42 4.41 3.04 -1.53
C PHE A 42 3.43 3.98 -0.82
N THR A 43 3.84 4.42 0.36
CA THR A 43 3.17 5.47 1.13
C THR A 43 3.44 6.83 0.50
N LEU A 44 2.62 7.82 0.84
CA LEU A 44 2.78 9.18 0.34
C LEU A 44 4.12 9.82 0.74
N ASN A 45 4.63 9.49 1.92
CA ASN A 45 5.94 9.96 2.38
C ASN A 45 7.08 9.37 1.54
N GLU A 46 7.05 8.06 1.26
CA GLU A 46 8.04 7.42 0.39
C GLU A 46 7.98 7.97 -1.03
N ILE A 47 6.76 8.24 -1.55
CA ILE A 47 6.57 8.85 -2.86
C ILE A 47 7.15 10.27 -2.91
N LEU A 48 6.99 11.06 -1.84
CA LEU A 48 7.59 12.38 -1.74
C LEU A 48 9.12 12.30 -1.84
N GLU A 49 9.74 11.34 -1.15
CA GLU A 49 11.19 11.12 -1.22
C GLU A 49 11.63 10.70 -2.62
N LEU A 50 10.91 9.79 -3.28
CA LEU A 50 11.19 9.41 -4.67
C LEU A 50 11.09 10.61 -5.63
N LEU A 51 10.11 11.49 -5.42
CA LEU A 51 9.95 12.71 -6.22
C LEU A 51 11.09 13.72 -6.01
N LYS A 52 11.67 13.79 -4.81
CA LYS A 52 12.86 14.62 -4.53
C LYS A 52 14.11 14.08 -5.24
N LEU A 53 14.29 12.76 -5.23
CA LEU A 53 15.43 12.11 -5.89
C LEU A 53 15.46 12.36 -7.40
N ARG A 54 14.31 12.50 -8.05
CA ARG A 54 14.22 12.79 -9.49
C ARG A 54 14.91 14.11 -9.91
N VAL A 55 15.12 15.04 -8.97
CA VAL A 55 15.74 16.35 -9.24
C VAL A 55 17.28 16.25 -9.30
N ASN A 56 17.91 15.28 -8.61
CA ASN A 56 19.36 15.15 -8.49
C ASN A 56 19.87 13.89 -9.22
N LYS A 57 20.27 14.01 -10.50
CA LYS A 57 20.50 12.85 -11.39
C LYS A 57 21.52 11.81 -10.88
N ASN A 58 22.65 12.20 -10.31
CA ASN A 58 23.74 11.25 -10.03
C ASN A 58 23.55 10.44 -8.74
N GLU A 59 23.02 11.03 -7.67
CA GLU A 59 22.74 10.33 -6.39
C GLU A 59 21.37 9.62 -6.36
N SER A 60 20.56 9.84 -7.40
CA SER A 60 19.17 9.35 -7.43
C SER A 60 19.04 7.85 -7.62
N CYS A 61 19.88 7.23 -8.45
CA CYS A 61 19.66 5.85 -8.89
C CYS A 61 19.83 4.85 -7.75
N GLU A 62 20.93 4.96 -6.99
CA GLU A 62 21.20 4.07 -5.86
C GLU A 62 20.15 4.23 -4.75
N SER A 63 19.77 5.47 -4.43
CA SER A 63 18.75 5.76 -3.42
C SER A 63 17.37 5.25 -3.81
N VAL A 64 16.97 5.40 -5.08
CA VAL A 64 15.74 4.83 -5.62
C VAL A 64 15.77 3.30 -5.57
N LEU A 65 16.88 2.68 -5.95
CA LEU A 65 17.05 1.22 -5.88
C LEU A 65 16.91 0.70 -4.44
N LYS A 66 17.55 1.36 -3.47
CA LYS A 66 17.47 1.01 -2.04
C LYS A 66 16.03 1.07 -1.52
N LYS A 67 15.30 2.14 -1.82
CA LYS A 67 13.89 2.29 -1.44
C LYS A 67 13.00 1.22 -2.08
N THR A 68 13.27 0.88 -3.34
CA THR A 68 12.52 -0.14 -4.06
C THR A 68 12.77 -1.54 -3.48
N LYS A 69 14.03 -1.88 -3.17
CA LYS A 69 14.39 -3.14 -2.49
C LYS A 69 13.73 -3.25 -1.11
N LYS A 70 13.69 -2.16 -0.34
CA LYS A 70 12.99 -2.12 0.95
C LYS A 70 11.50 -2.43 0.78
N LYS A 71 10.84 -1.76 -0.18
CA LYS A 71 9.41 -1.99 -0.45
C LYS A 71 9.13 -3.44 -0.88
N LEU A 72 10.00 -4.02 -1.70
CA LEU A 72 9.87 -5.42 -2.10
C LEU A 72 9.89 -6.35 -0.88
N ASN A 73 10.84 -6.18 0.03
CA ASN A 73 10.90 -6.99 1.26
C ASN A 73 9.65 -6.83 2.13
N GLU A 74 9.14 -5.61 2.30
CA GLU A 74 7.88 -5.37 3.03
C GLU A 74 6.69 -6.10 2.38
N VAL A 75 6.60 -6.08 1.05
CA VAL A 75 5.56 -6.80 0.30
C VAL A 75 5.71 -8.31 0.49
N GLU A 76 6.93 -8.85 0.40
CA GLU A 76 7.20 -10.28 0.61
C GLU A 76 6.84 -10.72 2.03
N GLN A 77 7.18 -9.92 3.04
CA GLN A 77 6.79 -10.16 4.43
C GLN A 77 5.26 -10.20 4.59
N LYS A 78 4.56 -9.23 4.00
CA LYS A 78 3.10 -9.21 4.01
C LYS A 78 2.50 -10.43 3.32
N ILE A 79 3.05 -10.84 2.17
CA ILE A 79 2.64 -12.06 1.46
C ILE A 79 2.83 -13.29 2.36
N ARG A 80 3.97 -13.42 3.04
CA ARG A 80 4.21 -14.53 3.99
C ARG A 80 3.16 -14.54 5.11
N GLY A 81 2.88 -13.39 5.71
CA GLY A 81 1.84 -13.24 6.74
C GLY A 81 0.45 -13.64 6.23
N LEU A 82 0.03 -13.10 5.08
CA LEU A 82 -1.26 -13.42 4.46
C LEU A 82 -1.37 -14.89 4.06
N LYS A 83 -0.28 -15.53 3.59
CA LYS A 83 -0.25 -16.97 3.33
C LYS A 83 -0.43 -17.79 4.61
N SER A 84 0.17 -17.36 5.72
CA SER A 84 -0.01 -18.01 7.03
C SER A 84 -1.46 -17.90 7.50
N MET A 85 -2.02 -16.68 7.50
CA MET A 85 -3.42 -16.44 7.85
C MET A 85 -4.38 -17.26 6.98
N LYS A 86 -4.13 -17.33 5.66
CA LYS A 86 -4.91 -18.18 4.74
C LYS A 86 -4.88 -19.66 5.13
N LYS A 87 -3.73 -20.19 5.56
CA LYS A 87 -3.63 -21.59 6.01
C LYS A 87 -4.46 -21.83 7.26
N VAL A 88 -4.39 -20.92 8.23
CA VAL A 88 -5.18 -20.99 9.46
C VAL A 88 -6.68 -20.97 9.15
N LEU A 89 -7.14 -20.01 8.34
CA LEU A 89 -8.53 -19.93 7.90
C LEU A 89 -9.00 -21.21 7.20
N LYS A 90 -8.16 -21.79 6.33
CA LYS A 90 -8.48 -23.08 5.69
C LYS A 90 -8.64 -24.22 6.69
N LYS A 91 -7.76 -24.33 7.70
CA LYS A 91 -7.89 -25.35 8.75
C LYS A 91 -9.20 -25.17 9.53
N MET A 92 -9.57 -23.93 9.85
CA MET A 92 -10.80 -23.62 10.59
C MET A 92 -12.05 -24.01 9.80
N ILE A 93 -12.09 -23.70 8.50
CA ILE A 93 -13.18 -24.12 7.61
C ILE A 93 -13.29 -25.64 7.55
N HIS A 94 -12.18 -26.33 7.31
CA HIS A 94 -12.16 -27.79 7.19
C HIS A 94 -12.69 -28.49 8.45
N ARG A 95 -12.25 -28.05 9.65
CA ARG A 95 -12.75 -28.57 10.93
C ARG A 95 -14.26 -28.36 11.12
N CYS A 96 -14.79 -27.26 10.60
CA CYS A 96 -16.22 -26.96 10.66
C CYS A 96 -17.02 -27.81 9.68
N GLU A 97 -16.48 -28.09 8.48
CA GLU A 97 -17.11 -28.95 7.48
C GLU A 97 -17.14 -30.42 7.94
N GLU A 98 -16.13 -30.87 8.70
CA GLU A 98 -16.06 -32.21 9.26
C GLU A 98 -16.90 -32.40 10.54
N SER A 99 -17.24 -31.33 11.24
CA SER A 99 -18.06 -31.42 12.45
C SER A 99 -19.53 -31.65 12.12
N THR A 100 -20.07 -32.81 12.52
CA THR A 100 -21.48 -33.18 12.38
C THR A 100 -22.39 -32.63 13.48
N LEU A 101 -21.82 -31.93 14.47
CA LEU A 101 -22.53 -31.46 15.66
C LEU A 101 -22.99 -30.01 15.49
N THR A 102 -24.29 -29.78 15.65
CA THR A 102 -24.97 -28.48 15.53
C THR A 102 -24.86 -27.61 16.78
N SER A 103 -24.30 -28.12 17.89
CA SER A 103 -24.29 -27.41 19.19
C SER A 103 -23.03 -26.59 19.46
N ASP A 104 -21.85 -27.00 18.96
CA ASP A 104 -20.58 -26.30 19.20
C ASP A 104 -19.88 -25.99 17.87
N CYS A 105 -19.69 -24.70 17.57
CA CYS A 105 -19.02 -24.26 16.35
C CYS A 105 -17.48 -24.30 16.52
N PRO A 106 -16.76 -25.16 15.77
CA PRO A 106 -15.29 -25.25 15.90
C PRO A 106 -14.55 -23.97 15.50
N ILE A 107 -15.17 -23.13 14.66
CA ILE A 107 -14.62 -21.83 14.25
C ILE A 107 -14.61 -20.86 15.44
N LEU A 108 -15.73 -20.73 16.15
CA LEU A 108 -15.83 -19.85 17.32
C LEU A 108 -14.89 -20.30 18.44
N GLY A 109 -14.85 -21.61 18.72
CA GLY A 109 -13.91 -22.16 19.70
C GLY A 109 -12.44 -21.90 19.36
N SER A 110 -12.08 -21.79 18.07
CA SER A 110 -10.71 -21.46 17.64
C SER A 110 -10.34 -19.99 17.93
N PHE A 111 -11.31 -19.08 18.00
CA PHE A 111 -11.08 -17.68 18.39
C PHE A 111 -11.00 -17.50 19.91
N GLU A 112 -11.83 -18.23 20.66
CA GLU A 112 -11.89 -18.17 22.12
C GLU A 112 -10.69 -18.86 22.80
N SER A 113 -10.16 -19.91 22.16
CA SER A 113 -9.11 -20.73 22.78
C SER A 113 -7.74 -20.07 22.84
N GLY A 114 -7.47 -19.00 22.09
CA GLY A 114 -6.19 -18.27 22.10
C GLY A 114 -4.92 -19.11 21.86
N ARG A 115 -5.07 -20.40 21.54
CA ARG A 115 -3.97 -21.36 21.36
C ARG A 115 -3.50 -21.26 19.92
N GLU A 116 -2.22 -20.93 19.77
CA GLU A 116 -1.53 -20.83 18.49
C GLU A 116 -1.85 -22.05 17.58
N LEU A 117 -2.36 -21.75 16.38
CA LEU A 117 -2.82 -22.69 15.33
C LEU A 117 -1.74 -23.05 14.30
#